data_AF-A0A6J4KKQ9-F1
#
_entry.id   AF-A0A6J4KKQ9-F1
#
_cell.length_a   1.000
_cell.length_b   1.000
_cell.length_c   1.000
_cell.angle_alpha   90.00
_cell.angle_beta   90.00
_cell.angle_gamma   90.00
#
_symmetry.space_group_name_H-M   'P 1'
#
loop_
_entity.id
_entity.type
_entity.pdbx_description
1 polymer ?
#
loop_
_entity_poly.entity_id
_entity_poly.type
_entity_poly.pdbx_seq_one_letter_code
_entity_poly.pdbx_strand_id
1 'polypeptide(L)' 'MPKSLIVERENLPPVVQGWLKTVGLEEAELVELVFTEREILLRRPSDPGLRSWTHGIVDKYDSAFRDLLDL' A
#
# COMPACT_ATOMS: atom_id res chain seq x y z
N MET A 1 9.18 11.21 2.03
CA MET A 1 9.13 9.79 2.45
C MET A 1 7.70 9.45 2.84
N PRO A 2 7.04 8.48 2.18
CA PRO A 2 5.69 8.07 2.58
C PRO A 2 5.72 7.49 4.00
N LYS A 3 4.81 7.96 4.84
CA LYS A 3 4.65 7.42 6.20
C LYS A 3 3.62 6.29 6.14
N SER A 4 3.90 5.18 6.80
CA SER A 4 2.97 4.06 6.90
C SER A 4 2.57 3.81 8.34
N LEU A 5 1.29 3.52 8.55
CA LEU A 5 0.73 3.09 9.83
C LEU A 5 0.02 1.76 9.65
N ILE A 6 0.37 0.77 10.47
CA ILE A 6 -0.36 -0.49 10.55
C ILE A 6 -1.32 -0.36 11.73
N VAL A 7 -2.59 -0.66 11.49
CA VAL A 7 -3.66 -0.52 12.47
C VAL A 7 -4.65 -1.67 12.32
N GLU A 8 -5.26 -2.06 13.43
CA GLU A 8 -6.39 -3.00 13.41
C GLU A 8 -7.58 -2.37 12.69
N ARG A 9 -8.23 -3.13 11.82
CA ARG A 9 -9.37 -2.66 11.02
C ARG A 9 -10.48 -2.06 11.90
N GLU A 10 -10.73 -2.68 13.05
CA GLU A 10 -11.80 -2.30 13.97
C GLU A 10 -11.59 -0.91 14.58
N ASN A 11 -10.33 -0.46 14.67
CA ASN A 11 -9.97 0.85 15.19
C ASN A 11 -10.11 1.98 14.15
N LEU A 12 -10.47 1.66 12.90
CA LEU A 12 -10.72 2.67 11.85
C LEU A 12 -12.14 3.22 11.93
N PRO A 13 -12.39 4.47 11.48
CA PRO A 13 -13.75 5.01 11.41
C PRO A 13 -14.67 4.15 10.53
N PRO A 14 -15.99 4.06 10.83
CA PRO A 14 -16.93 3.22 10.08
C PRO A 14 -16.95 3.49 8.56
N VAL A 15 -16.77 4.75 8.15
CA VAL A 15 -16.68 5.12 6.73
C VAL A 15 -15.49 4.47 6.03
N VAL A 16 -14.33 4.41 6.71
CA VAL A 16 -13.11 3.78 6.19
C VAL A 16 -13.26 2.26 6.18
N GLN A 17 -13.90 1.68 7.20
CA GLN A 17 -14.24 0.25 7.19
C GLN A 17 -15.14 -0.12 6.00
N GLY A 18 -16.09 0.76 5.63
CA GLY A 18 -16.90 0.59 4.42
C GLY A 18 -16.08 0.60 3.13
N TRP A 19 -15.04 1.42 3.04
CA TRP A 19 -14.11 1.40 1.91
C TRP A 19 -13.34 0.09 1.83
N LEU A 20 -12.87 -0.43 2.97
CA LEU A 20 -12.14 -1.70 3.05
C LEU A 20 -12.98 -2.86 2.51
N LYS A 21 -14.28 -2.88 2.78
CA LYS A 21 -15.21 -3.83 2.17
C LYS A 21 -15.22 -3.74 0.65
N THR A 22 -15.28 -2.53 0.10
CA THR A 22 -15.34 -2.29 -1.35
C THR A 22 -14.06 -2.74 -2.06
N VAL A 23 -12.92 -2.68 -1.39
CA VAL A 23 -11.61 -3.08 -1.94
C VAL A 23 -11.18 -4.51 -1.54
N GLY A 24 -12.07 -5.31 -0.95
CA GLY A 24 -11.80 -6.72 -0.62
C GLY A 24 -10.87 -6.93 0.60
N LEU A 25 -10.86 -5.97 1.52
CA LEU A 25 -10.10 -5.99 2.78
C LEU A 25 -11.00 -6.09 4.02
N GLU A 26 -12.26 -6.50 3.87
CA GLU A 26 -13.23 -6.63 4.97
C GLU A 26 -12.74 -7.56 6.09
N GLU A 27 -12.18 -8.71 5.71
CA GLU A 27 -11.71 -9.74 6.63
C GLU A 27 -10.26 -9.53 7.11
N ALA A 28 -9.62 -8.42 6.72
CA ALA A 28 -8.26 -8.16 7.15
C ALA A 28 -8.26 -7.69 8.62
N GLU A 29 -7.58 -8.42 9.49
CA GLU A 29 -7.39 -8.02 10.90
C GLU A 29 -6.58 -6.72 10.99
N LEU A 30 -5.50 -6.65 10.20
CA LEU A 30 -4.60 -5.51 10.11
C LEU A 30 -4.66 -4.88 8.73
N VAL A 31 -4.65 -3.55 8.70
CA VAL A 31 -4.62 -2.74 7.50
C VAL A 31 -3.46 -1.77 7.60
N GLU A 32 -2.77 -1.58 6.49
CA GLU A 32 -1.74 -0.56 6.36
C GLU A 32 -2.30 0.66 5.63
N LEU A 33 -2.20 1.80 6.29
CA LEU A 33 -2.45 3.12 5.74
C LEU A 33 -1.12 3.68 5.24
N VAL A 34 -1.01 3.93 3.93
CA VAL A 34 0.15 4.61 3.36
C VAL A 34 -0.23 6.04 3.02
N PHE A 35 0.38 6.98 3.73
CA PHE A 35 0.18 8.41 3.53
C PHE A 35 1.17 8.92 2.49
N THR A 36 0.65 9.44 1.38
CA THR A 36 1.41 10.18 0.37
C THR A 36 1.10 11.67 0.49
N GLU A 37 1.70 12.51 -0.37
CA GLU A 37 1.42 13.95 -0.37
C GLU A 37 -0.01 14.30 -0.81
N ARG A 38 -0.67 13.42 -1.59
CA ARG A 38 -1.95 13.72 -2.25
C ARG A 38 -3.07 12.77 -1.88
N GLU A 39 -2.74 11.57 -1.41
CA GLU A 39 -3.70 10.50 -1.20
C GLU A 39 -3.30 9.57 -0.06
N ILE A 40 -4.28 8.79 0.40
CA ILE A 40 -4.11 7.71 1.38
C ILE A 40 -4.42 6.39 0.67
N LEU A 41 -3.45 5.48 0.68
CA LEU A 41 -3.64 4.13 0.15
C LEU A 41 -3.97 3.17 1.28
N LEU A 42 -4.99 2.34 1.07
CA LEU A 42 -5.39 1.26 1.96
C LEU A 42 -4.90 -0.06 1.37
N ARG A 43 -4.08 -0.81 2.10
CA ARG A 43 -3.63 -2.13 1.67
C ARG A 43 -3.43 -3.09 2.84
N ARG A 44 -3.22 -4.37 2.53
CA ARG A 44 -2.70 -5.31 3.54
C ARG A 44 -1.29 -4.87 3.96
N PRO A 45 -0.92 -5.04 5.24
CA PRO A 45 0.44 -4.80 5.70
C PRO A 45 1.42 -5.53 4.80
N SER A 46 2.34 -4.77 4.20
CA SER A 46 3.45 -5.37 3.47
C SER A 46 4.41 -5.92 4.52
N ASP A 47 4.85 -7.17 4.37
CA ASP A 47 5.97 -7.67 5.18
C ASP A 47 7.16 -6.70 5.00
N PRO A 48 7.73 -6.14 6.09
CA PRO A 48 8.88 -5.26 6.00
C PRO A 48 10.04 -5.90 5.22
N GLY A 49 10.19 -7.24 5.29
CA GLY A 49 11.16 -8.01 4.52
C GLY A 49 10.86 -8.09 3.02
N LEU A 50 9.59 -8.02 2.61
CA LEU A 50 9.23 -7.92 1.20
C LEU A 50 9.54 -6.54 0.63
N ARG A 51 9.38 -5.45 1.43
CA ARG A 51 9.75 -4.10 0.96
C ARG A 51 11.22 -3.99 0.61
N SER A 52 12.11 -4.53 1.46
CA SER A 52 13.56 -4.48 1.22
C SER A 52 13.94 -5.23 -0.07
N TRP A 53 13.27 -6.34 -0.37
CA TRP A 53 13.46 -7.09 -1.61
C TRP A 53 12.88 -6.36 -2.84
N THR A 54 11.72 -5.71 -2.71
CA THR A 54 11.08 -5.01 -3.83
C THR A 54 11.80 -3.74 -4.26
N HIS A 55 12.59 -3.07 -3.41
CA HIS A 55 13.37 -1.91 -3.86
C HIS A 55 14.28 -2.25 -5.06
N GLY A 56 14.95 -3.41 -5.03
CA GLY A 56 15.80 -3.83 -6.15
C GLY A 56 15.05 -4.31 -7.40
N ILE A 57 13.75 -4.57 -7.30
CA ILE A 57 12.91 -5.09 -8.39
C ILE A 57 12.07 -3.99 -9.02
N VAL A 58 11.51 -3.10 -8.20
CA VAL A 58 10.77 -1.92 -8.66
C VAL A 58 11.68 -1.03 -9.51
N ASP A 59 12.94 -0.81 -9.12
CA ASP A 59 13.89 -0.05 -9.93
C ASP A 59 14.15 -0.68 -11.32
N LYS A 60 14.17 -2.02 -11.40
CA LYS A 60 14.37 -2.73 -12.67
C LYS A 60 13.13 -2.69 -13.56
N TYR A 61 11.94 -2.83 -12.98
CA TYR A 61 10.70 -2.72 -13.73
C TYR A 61 10.44 -1.27 -14.16
N ASP A 62 10.73 -0.28 -13.32
CA ASP A 62 10.57 1.14 -13.66
C ASP A 62 11.54 1.54 -14.77
N SER A 63 12.79 1.07 -14.73
CA SER A 63 13.74 1.23 -15.85
C SER A 63 13.23 0.58 -17.13
N ALA A 64 12.81 -0.70 -17.07
CA ALA A 64 12.32 -1.40 -18.25
C ALA A 64 11.02 -0.79 -18.81
N PHE A 65 10.19 -0.22 -17.95
CA PHE A 65 8.94 0.43 -18.32
C PHE A 65 9.20 1.80 -18.95
N ARG A 66 10.18 2.56 -18.45
CA ARG A 66 10.66 3.82 -19.08
C ARG A 66 11.31 3.56 -20.43
N ASP A 67 12.16 2.55 -20.54
CA ASP A 67 12.76 2.13 -21.81
C ASP A 67 11.69 1.72 -22.83
N LEU A 68 10.59 1.09 -22.38
CA LEU A 68 9.48 0.69 -23.25
C LEU A 68 8.58 1.86 -23.67
N LEU A 69 8.57 2.94 -22.89
CA LEU A 69 7.81 4.15 -23.17
C LEU A 69 8.65 5.27 -23.81
N ASP A 70 9.95 5.04 -24.04
CA ASP A 70 10.93 6.00 -24.58
C ASP A 70 11.00 7.31 -23.74
N LEU A 71 10.95 7.16 -22.40
CA LEU A 71 10.96 8.24 -21.40
C LEU A 71 12.28 8.35 -20.62
#